data_AF-A0AAW1TYK8-F1
#
_entry.id   AF-A0AAW1TYK8-F1
#
_cell.length_a   1.000
_cell.length_b   1.000
_cell.length_c   1.000
_cell.angle_alpha   90.00
_cell.angle_beta   90.00
_cell.angle_gamma   90.00
#
_symmetry.space_group_name_H-M   'P 1'
#
loop_
_entity.id
_entity.type
_entity.pdbx_description
1 polymer ?
#
loop_
_entity_poly.entity_id
_entity_poly.type
_entity_poly.pdbx_seq_one_letter_code
_entity_poly.pdbx_strand_id
1 'polypeptide(L)'
;ITLFDWTTILAPQAEVQYNNFHNTLMKIFEESFPERKVKVIERKKYKYTKSIKQLKNKVDAAGTIYRTKKDDNSKKLYEALKNKLRECIAESVKSGNNKKLKSAVNKLQGIWQLIKQETSKKSPKATGATITADEMNDYLTSIGNRIQDAAQRSPHESIDLLKHTNIHVTNSMYLYQVTEDEVIGISKKLKTKYSRDIHGMTVALLKQIVPHVSHVLC
;
A
#
# COMPACT_ATOMS: atom_id res chain seq x y z
N ILE A 1 -15.22 22.59 3.64
CA ILE A 1 -13.85 22.79 3.13
C ILE A 1 -13.71 24.29 2.98
N THR A 2 -13.00 24.92 3.89
CA THR A 2 -12.75 26.36 3.83
C THR A 2 -12.02 26.65 2.51
N LEU A 3 -12.60 27.52 1.69
CA LEU A 3 -11.95 28.08 0.50
C LEU A 3 -10.80 28.94 1.01
N PHE A 4 -9.62 28.34 1.16
CA PHE A 4 -8.40 29.07 1.46
C PHE A 4 -8.07 29.92 0.23
N ASP A 5 -7.93 31.24 0.44
CA ASP A 5 -7.56 32.16 -0.62
C ASP A 5 -6.04 32.12 -0.84
N TRP A 6 -5.65 31.45 -1.92
CA TRP A 6 -4.26 31.25 -2.29
C TRP A 6 -3.58 32.53 -2.80
N THR A 7 -4.32 33.60 -3.10
CA THR A 7 -3.71 34.89 -3.49
C THR A 7 -2.95 35.55 -2.35
N THR A 8 -3.26 35.18 -1.10
CA THR A 8 -2.65 35.74 0.12
C THR A 8 -1.19 35.36 0.33
N ILE A 9 -0.70 34.33 -0.38
CA ILE A 9 0.65 33.81 -0.23
C ILE A 9 1.61 34.22 -1.37
N LEU A 10 1.14 35.06 -2.30
CA LEU A 10 1.94 35.57 -3.41
C LEU A 10 3.09 36.44 -2.88
N ALA A 11 4.30 36.18 -3.38
CA ALA A 11 5.50 36.92 -3.02
C ALA A 11 6.33 37.22 -4.29
N PRO A 12 7.04 38.35 -4.35
CA PRO A 12 7.81 38.75 -5.52
C PRO A 12 9.06 37.91 -5.78
N GLN A 13 9.56 37.19 -4.76
CA GLN A 13 10.72 36.31 -4.88
C GLN A 13 10.27 34.85 -4.99
N ALA A 14 10.75 34.14 -6.01
CA ALA A 14 10.34 32.78 -6.32
C ALA A 14 10.56 31.79 -5.15
N GLU A 15 11.69 31.91 -4.44
CA GLU A 15 11.98 31.05 -3.29
C GLU A 15 11.00 31.30 -2.13
N VAL A 16 10.71 32.56 -1.84
CA VAL A 16 9.75 32.95 -0.80
C VAL A 16 8.33 32.50 -1.17
N GLN A 17 7.94 32.68 -2.44
CA GLN A 17 6.64 32.23 -2.94
C GLN A 17 6.49 30.72 -2.84
N TYR A 18 7.52 29.96 -3.25
CA TYR A 18 7.53 28.50 -3.12
C TYR A 18 7.42 28.06 -1.67
N ASN A 19 8.21 28.64 -0.77
CA ASN A 19 8.19 28.29 0.65
C ASN A 19 6.83 28.60 1.28
N ASN A 20 6.24 29.75 0.97
CA ASN A 20 4.91 30.11 1.45
C ASN A 20 3.84 29.13 0.94
N PHE A 21 3.88 28.78 -0.34
CA PHE A 21 2.99 27.79 -0.94
C PHE A 21 3.13 26.42 -0.28
N HIS A 22 4.36 25.91 -0.20
CA HIS A 22 4.65 24.59 0.33
C HIS A 22 4.22 24.48 1.80
N ASN A 23 4.62 25.44 2.64
CA ASN A 23 4.29 25.43 4.07
C ASN A 23 2.77 25.51 4.30
N THR A 24 2.08 26.35 3.52
CA THR A 24 0.62 26.50 3.63
C THR A 24 -0.10 25.22 3.19
N LEU A 25 0.31 24.64 2.06
CA LEU A 25 -0.24 23.38 1.56
C LEU A 25 -0.05 22.25 2.56
N MET A 26 1.16 22.11 3.12
CA MET A 26 1.48 21.08 4.09
C MET A 26 0.69 21.26 5.39
N LYS A 27 0.55 22.50 5.87
CA LYS A 27 -0.29 22.79 7.04
C LYS A 27 -1.74 22.36 6.84
N ILE A 28 -2.35 22.73 5.71
CA ILE A 28 -3.73 22.33 5.38
C ILE A 28 -3.84 20.81 5.25
N PHE A 29 -2.83 20.16 4.65
CA PHE A 29 -2.79 18.71 4.49
C PHE A 29 -2.74 17.99 5.83
N GLU A 30 -1.87 18.40 6.75
CA GLU A 30 -1.75 17.80 8.08
C GLU A 30 -3.00 18.02 8.95
N GLU A 31 -3.59 19.22 8.89
CA GLU A 31 -4.84 19.53 9.59
C GLU A 31 -6.04 18.72 9.05
N SER A 32 -6.09 18.51 7.73
CA SER A 32 -7.20 17.81 7.07
C SER A 32 -7.06 16.28 7.10
N PHE A 33 -5.83 15.78 7.09
CA PHE A 33 -5.50 14.34 7.01
C PHE A 33 -4.58 13.90 8.15
N PRO A 34 -4.99 14.04 9.42
CA PRO A 34 -4.14 13.69 10.56
C PRO A 34 -3.81 12.20 10.54
N GLU A 35 -2.54 11.88 10.71
CA GLU A 35 -2.11 10.48 10.81
C GLU A 35 -2.67 9.84 12.07
N ARG A 36 -3.37 8.72 11.90
CA ARG A 36 -3.90 7.93 13.02
C ARG A 36 -3.21 6.59 13.03
N LYS A 37 -2.71 6.21 14.21
CA LYS A 37 -2.22 4.84 14.45
C LYS A 37 -3.40 3.88 14.35
N VAL A 38 -3.49 3.17 13.23
CA VAL A 38 -4.46 2.09 13.07
C VAL A 38 -3.79 0.79 13.47
N LYS A 39 -4.44 0.01 14.34
CA LYS A 39 -4.01 -1.35 14.62
C LYS A 39 -4.25 -2.18 13.36
N VAL A 40 -3.18 -2.50 12.63
CA VAL A 40 -3.23 -3.43 11.50
C VAL A 40 -3.44 -4.82 12.06
N ILE A 41 -4.68 -5.29 12.03
CA ILE A 41 -5.01 -6.67 12.39
C ILE A 41 -4.67 -7.53 11.18
N GLU A 42 -3.52 -8.19 11.22
CA GLU A 42 -3.20 -9.24 10.25
C GLU A 42 -4.28 -10.32 10.32
N ARG A 43 -5.04 -10.46 9.22
CA ARG A 43 -6.01 -11.54 9.11
C ARG A 43 -5.26 -12.85 8.99
N LYS A 44 -5.35 -13.70 10.02
CA LYS A 44 -4.83 -15.07 9.95
C LYS A 44 -5.35 -15.74 8.67
N LYS A 45 -4.43 -16.18 7.79
CA LYS A 45 -4.78 -16.99 6.63
C LYS A 45 -5.35 -18.32 7.15
N TYR A 46 -6.67 -18.48 7.07
CA TYR A 46 -7.31 -19.74 7.41
C TYR A 46 -6.79 -20.84 6.48
N LYS A 47 -6.12 -21.84 7.06
CA LYS A 47 -5.70 -23.04 6.32
C LYS A 47 -6.95 -23.90 6.07
N TYR A 48 -7.60 -23.68 4.93
CA TYR A 48 -8.67 -24.58 4.48
C TYR A 48 -8.09 -25.94 4.10
N THR A 49 -8.81 -27.01 4.41
CA THR A 49 -8.58 -28.31 3.77
C THR A 49 -8.86 -28.20 2.27
N LYS A 50 -8.21 -29.04 1.44
CA LYS A 50 -8.39 -29.01 -0.03
C LYS A 50 -9.87 -29.07 -0.43
N SER A 51 -10.68 -29.86 0.28
CA SER A 51 -12.11 -30.01 0.05
C SER A 51 -12.92 -28.73 0.34
N ILE A 52 -12.66 -28.06 1.47
CA ILE A 52 -13.33 -26.79 1.80
C ILE A 52 -12.93 -25.69 0.80
N LYS A 53 -11.67 -25.68 0.35
CA LYS A 53 -11.21 -24.74 -0.68
C LYS A 53 -11.92 -24.96 -2.02
N GLN A 54 -12.08 -26.21 -2.46
CA GLN A 54 -12.83 -26.53 -3.67
C GLN A 54 -14.29 -26.11 -3.56
N LEU A 55 -14.93 -26.34 -2.41
CA LEU A 55 -16.32 -25.95 -2.19
C LEU A 55 -16.49 -24.43 -2.16
N LYS A 56 -15.55 -23.71 -1.55
CA LYS A 56 -15.50 -22.24 -1.59
C LYS A 56 -15.42 -21.73 -3.04
N ASN A 57 -14.52 -22.30 -3.85
CA ASN A 57 -14.41 -21.90 -5.26
C ASN A 57 -15.72 -22.15 -6.04
N LYS A 58 -16.44 -23.23 -5.73
CA LYS A 58 -17.77 -23.49 -6.32
C LYS A 58 -18.81 -22.44 -5.89
N VAL A 59 -18.79 -22.01 -4.62
CA VAL A 59 -19.65 -20.92 -4.12
C VAL A 59 -19.32 -19.60 -4.83
N ASP A 60 -18.04 -19.29 -5.00
CA ASP A 60 -17.59 -18.07 -5.67
C ASP A 60 -18.00 -18.06 -7.17
N ALA A 61 -17.89 -19.22 -7.84
CA ALA A 61 -18.35 -19.41 -9.20
C ALA A 61 -19.88 -19.26 -9.32
N ALA A 62 -20.65 -19.92 -8.44
CA ALA A 62 -22.11 -19.82 -8.42
C ALA A 62 -22.59 -18.39 -8.13
N GLY A 63 -21.91 -17.67 -7.22
CA GLY A 63 -22.21 -16.27 -6.94
C GLY A 63 -21.93 -15.36 -8.14
N THR A 64 -20.94 -15.70 -8.96
CA THR A 64 -20.67 -14.98 -10.22
C THR A 64 -21.78 -15.26 -11.24
N ILE A 65 -22.20 -16.50 -11.41
CA ILE A 65 -23.32 -16.87 -12.31
C ILE A 65 -24.61 -16.15 -11.88
N TYR A 66 -24.93 -16.14 -10.59
CA TYR A 66 -26.11 -15.46 -10.07
C TYR A 66 -26.09 -13.95 -10.33
N ARG A 67 -24.94 -13.28 -10.15
CA ARG A 67 -24.80 -11.85 -10.46
C ARG A 67 -25.03 -11.54 -11.94
N THR A 68 -24.64 -12.46 -12.82
CA THR A 68 -24.79 -12.29 -14.27
C THR A 68 -26.20 -12.60 -14.75
N LYS A 69 -26.76 -13.77 -14.39
CA LYS A 69 -28.05 -14.24 -14.92
C LYS A 69 -29.27 -13.72 -14.15
N LYS A 70 -29.12 -13.47 -12.84
CA LYS A 70 -30.18 -13.02 -11.92
C LYS A 70 -31.47 -13.88 -11.96
N ASP A 71 -31.35 -15.16 -12.26
CA ASP A 71 -32.48 -16.11 -12.28
C ASP A 71 -32.63 -16.88 -10.95
N ASP A 72 -33.82 -17.42 -10.71
CA ASP A 72 -34.15 -18.11 -9.44
C ASP A 72 -33.37 -19.43 -9.27
N ASN A 73 -33.02 -20.11 -10.37
CA ASN A 73 -32.26 -21.36 -10.31
C ASN A 73 -30.80 -21.10 -9.89
N SER A 74 -30.16 -20.04 -10.43
CA SER A 74 -28.81 -19.66 -10.02
C SER A 74 -28.76 -19.16 -8.58
N LYS A 75 -29.81 -18.48 -8.10
CA LYS A 75 -29.96 -18.10 -6.69
C LYS A 75 -30.03 -19.33 -5.78
N LYS A 76 -30.93 -20.28 -6.06
CA LYS A 76 -31.09 -21.53 -5.30
C LYS A 76 -29.79 -22.34 -5.26
N LEU A 77 -29.09 -22.45 -6.39
CA LEU A 77 -27.80 -23.14 -6.46
C LEU A 77 -26.74 -22.46 -5.58
N TYR A 78 -26.64 -21.13 -5.64
CA TYR A 78 -25.71 -20.37 -4.81
C TYR A 78 -25.99 -20.53 -3.31
N GLU A 79 -27.26 -20.42 -2.90
CA GLU A 79 -27.66 -20.59 -1.50
C GLU A 79 -27.41 -22.01 -1.00
N ALA A 80 -27.72 -23.03 -1.81
CA ALA A 80 -27.45 -24.44 -1.47
C ALA A 80 -25.95 -24.69 -1.27
N LEU A 81 -25.10 -24.19 -2.16
CA LEU A 81 -23.64 -24.33 -2.04
C LEU A 81 -23.10 -23.57 -0.83
N LYS A 82 -23.64 -22.39 -0.53
CA LYS A 82 -23.27 -21.58 0.63
C LYS A 82 -23.62 -22.27 1.95
N ASN A 83 -24.80 -22.89 2.02
CA ASN A 83 -25.22 -23.67 3.20
C ASN A 83 -24.33 -24.91 3.37
N LYS A 84 -24.09 -25.66 2.28
CA LYS A 84 -23.17 -26.80 2.29
C LYS A 84 -21.76 -26.41 2.74
N LEU A 85 -21.26 -25.24 2.36
CA LEU A 85 -19.96 -24.74 2.80
C LEU A 85 -19.95 -24.48 4.31
N ARG A 86 -21.00 -23.86 4.87
CA ARG A 86 -21.13 -23.64 6.31
C ARG A 86 -21.15 -24.95 7.09
N GLU A 87 -21.92 -25.94 6.62
CA GLU A 87 -21.98 -27.27 7.21
C GLU A 87 -20.62 -27.97 7.19
N CYS A 88 -19.92 -27.97 6.05
CA CYS A 88 -18.59 -28.57 5.95
C CYS A 88 -17.57 -27.90 6.90
N ILE A 89 -17.64 -26.57 7.07
CA ILE A 89 -16.77 -25.86 8.01
C ILE A 89 -17.12 -26.26 9.46
N ALA A 90 -18.41 -26.26 9.81
CA ALA A 90 -18.86 -26.62 11.15
C ALA A 90 -18.44 -28.06 11.50
N GLU A 91 -18.65 -29.00 10.59
CA GLU A 91 -18.28 -30.41 10.78
C GLU A 91 -16.75 -30.58 10.86
N SER A 92 -15.98 -29.86 10.04
CA SER A 92 -14.52 -29.89 10.11
C SER A 92 -13.99 -29.35 11.45
N VAL A 93 -14.60 -28.30 11.99
CA VAL A 93 -14.24 -27.75 13.31
C VAL A 93 -14.60 -28.75 14.41
N LYS A 94 -15.83 -29.29 14.38
CA LYS A 94 -16.32 -30.30 15.32
C LYS A 94 -15.42 -31.54 15.32
N SER A 95 -15.09 -32.07 14.14
CA SER A 95 -14.19 -33.21 13.97
C SER A 95 -12.78 -32.93 14.49
N GLY A 96 -12.23 -31.75 14.17
CA GLY A 96 -10.92 -31.32 14.67
C GLY A 96 -10.88 -31.24 16.20
N ASN A 97 -11.92 -30.67 16.82
CA ASN A 97 -12.06 -30.58 18.27
C ASN A 97 -12.21 -31.97 18.91
N ASN A 98 -13.02 -32.84 18.31
CA ASN A 98 -13.22 -34.21 18.80
C ASN A 98 -11.92 -35.03 18.72
N LYS A 99 -11.14 -34.89 17.64
CA LYS A 99 -9.82 -35.52 17.53
C LYS A 99 -8.87 -35.06 18.63
N LYS A 100 -8.76 -33.75 18.85
CA LYS A 100 -7.94 -33.17 19.93
C LYS A 100 -8.34 -33.70 21.30
N LEU A 101 -9.64 -33.80 21.56
CA LEU A 101 -10.15 -34.29 22.83
C LEU A 101 -9.89 -35.78 23.03
N LYS A 102 -10.05 -36.59 21.98
CA LYS A 102 -9.74 -38.03 22.02
C LYS A 102 -8.25 -38.31 22.22
N SER A 103 -7.38 -37.46 21.69
CA SER A 103 -5.92 -37.56 21.87
C SER A 103 -5.42 -36.96 23.20
N ALA A 104 -6.27 -36.28 23.98
CA ALA A 104 -5.85 -35.64 25.21
C ALA A 104 -5.67 -36.69 26.33
N VAL A 105 -4.51 -36.67 26.99
CA VAL A 105 -4.20 -37.52 28.14
C VAL A 105 -5.20 -37.27 29.29
N ASN A 106 -5.54 -36.00 29.53
CA ASN A 106 -6.58 -35.59 30.47
C ASN A 106 -7.74 -34.93 29.72
N LYS A 107 -8.86 -35.65 29.60
CA LYS A 107 -10.05 -35.19 28.86
C LYS A 107 -10.67 -33.93 29.47
N LEU A 108 -10.76 -33.86 30.80
CA LEU A 108 -11.35 -32.72 31.50
C LEU A 108 -10.53 -31.45 31.28
N GLN A 109 -9.20 -31.56 31.39
CA GLN A 109 -8.29 -30.46 31.10
C GLN A 109 -8.34 -30.04 29.62
N GLY A 110 -8.44 -31.00 28.69
CA GLY A 110 -8.61 -30.74 27.26
C GLY A 110 -9.90 -29.97 26.94
N ILE A 111 -11.02 -30.33 27.57
CA ILE A 111 -12.29 -29.59 27.46
C ILE A 111 -12.13 -28.16 27.97
N TRP A 112 -11.55 -27.99 29.17
CA TRP A 112 -11.32 -26.67 29.75
C TRP A 112 -10.41 -25.78 28.89
N GLN A 113 -9.36 -26.35 28.29
CA GLN A 113 -8.50 -25.62 27.36
C GLN A 113 -9.25 -25.18 26.10
N LEU A 114 -10.13 -26.03 25.56
CA LEU A 114 -10.94 -25.72 24.39
C LEU A 114 -11.96 -24.61 24.68
N ILE A 115 -12.64 -24.68 25.83
CA ILE A 115 -13.52 -23.62 26.32
C ILE A 115 -12.73 -22.33 26.48
N LYS A 116 -11.54 -22.39 27.10
CA LYS A 116 -10.67 -21.23 27.29
C LYS A 116 -10.22 -20.63 25.95
N GLN A 117 -9.92 -21.44 24.94
CA GLN A 117 -9.56 -20.95 23.60
C GLN A 117 -10.71 -20.19 22.92
N GLU A 118 -11.95 -20.66 23.05
CA GLU A 118 -13.12 -20.00 22.44
C GLU A 118 -13.59 -18.77 23.23
N THR A 119 -13.49 -18.80 24.56
CA THR A 119 -13.92 -17.71 25.46
C THR A 119 -12.85 -16.64 25.67
N SER A 120 -11.56 -17.01 25.65
CA SER A 120 -10.43 -16.11 25.93
C SER A 120 -9.80 -15.54 24.65
N LYS A 121 -10.60 -15.08 23.66
CA LYS A 121 -10.09 -14.37 22.47
C LYS A 121 -9.44 -13.03 22.86
N LYS A 122 -8.29 -13.08 23.52
CA LYS A 122 -7.36 -11.98 23.72
C LYS A 122 -6.29 -12.05 22.62
N SER A 123 -5.94 -10.87 22.13
CA SER A 123 -4.98 -10.62 21.05
C SER A 123 -3.73 -11.49 21.11
N PRO A 124 -3.26 -12.05 19.98
CA PRO A 124 -1.96 -12.70 19.95
C PRO A 124 -0.87 -11.64 20.21
N LYS A 125 -0.02 -11.87 21.23
CA LYS A 125 1.26 -11.18 21.38
C LYS A 125 2.14 -11.53 20.17
N ALA A 126 2.67 -10.51 19.52
CA ALA A 126 3.61 -10.66 18.43
C ALA A 126 4.93 -11.22 18.97
N THR A 127 5.34 -12.37 18.46
CA THR A 127 6.73 -12.83 18.52
C THR A 127 7.42 -12.28 17.28
N GLY A 128 8.32 -11.31 17.49
CA GLY A 128 9.03 -10.59 16.44
C GLY A 128 9.99 -11.48 15.66
N ALA A 129 10.15 -11.15 14.38
CA ALA A 129 11.31 -11.57 13.60
C ALA A 129 12.48 -10.63 13.93
N THR A 130 13.62 -11.22 14.28
CA THR A 130 14.85 -10.57 14.73
C THR A 130 15.65 -10.06 13.54
N ILE A 131 15.15 -9.03 12.86
CA ILE A 131 15.99 -8.15 12.04
C ILE A 131 15.61 -6.73 12.43
N THR A 132 16.54 -6.00 13.03
CA THR A 132 16.29 -4.60 13.39
C THR A 132 16.39 -3.71 12.15
N ALA A 133 15.72 -2.56 12.18
CA ALA A 133 15.83 -1.58 11.10
C ALA A 133 17.30 -1.14 10.89
N ASP A 134 18.07 -1.11 11.98
CA ASP A 134 19.48 -0.74 11.97
C ASP A 134 20.34 -1.78 11.23
N GLU A 135 20.14 -3.08 11.48
CA GLU A 135 20.83 -4.15 10.75
C GLU A 135 20.57 -4.09 9.24
N MET A 136 19.35 -3.70 8.84
CA MET A 136 19.01 -3.53 7.44
C MET A 136 19.64 -2.27 6.82
N ASN A 137 19.70 -1.17 7.57
CA ASN A 137 20.35 0.07 7.13
C ASN A 137 21.87 -0.09 6.98
N ASP A 138 22.51 -0.77 7.92
CA ASP A 138 23.96 -1.02 7.88
C ASP A 138 24.33 -1.90 6.68
N TYR A 139 23.48 -2.87 6.35
CA TYR A 139 23.65 -3.68 5.15
C TYR A 139 23.54 -2.85 3.86
N LEU A 140 22.54 -1.96 3.76
CA LEU A 140 22.31 -1.16 2.55
C LEU A 140 23.36 -0.07 2.36
N THR A 141 23.87 0.52 3.44
CA THR A 141 24.95 1.53 3.37
C THR A 141 26.30 0.89 3.03
N SER A 142 26.58 -0.32 3.51
CA SER A 142 27.85 -1.01 3.24
C SER A 142 27.95 -1.64 1.85
N ILE A 143 26.82 -1.86 1.15
CA ILE A 143 26.84 -2.51 -0.18
C ILE A 143 27.52 -1.64 -1.25
N GLY A 144 27.37 -0.31 -1.16
CA GLY A 144 27.97 0.63 -2.12
C GLY A 144 29.50 0.55 -2.13
N ASN A 145 30.10 0.55 -0.93
CA ASN A 145 31.55 0.42 -0.77
C ASN A 145 32.05 -0.94 -1.30
N ARG A 146 31.32 -2.03 -1.03
CA ARG A 146 31.68 -3.36 -1.52
C ARG A 146 31.62 -3.47 -3.05
N ILE A 147 30.66 -2.81 -3.69
CA ILE A 147 30.56 -2.75 -5.14
C ILE A 147 31.69 -1.89 -5.72
N GLN A 148 32.04 -0.78 -5.07
CA GLN A 148 33.14 0.09 -5.48
C GLN A 148 34.50 -0.62 -5.39
N ASP A 149 34.72 -1.40 -4.33
CA ASP A 149 35.94 -2.20 -4.15
C ASP A 149 36.02 -3.38 -5.13
N ALA A 150 34.87 -3.94 -5.52
CA ALA A 150 34.77 -5.04 -6.48
C ALA A 150 34.80 -4.59 -7.96
N ALA A 151 34.48 -3.32 -8.23
CA ALA A 151 34.53 -2.76 -9.57
C ALA A 151 35.98 -2.52 -9.99
N GLN A 152 36.42 -3.18 -11.07
CA GLN A 152 37.70 -2.88 -11.68
C GLN A 152 37.70 -1.42 -12.13
N ARG A 153 38.66 -0.63 -11.63
CA ARG A 153 38.84 0.76 -12.08
C ARG A 153 39.12 0.74 -13.57
N SER A 154 38.24 1.38 -14.35
CA SER A 154 38.51 1.62 -15.76
C SER A 154 39.83 2.39 -15.90
N PRO A 155 40.71 2.03 -16.83
CA PRO A 155 41.95 2.77 -17.08
C PRO A 155 41.71 4.14 -17.72
N HIS A 156 40.46 4.47 -18.08
CA HIS A 156 40.10 5.73 -18.73
C HIS A 156 39.44 6.68 -17.74
N GLU A 157 39.99 7.89 -17.62
CA GLU A 157 39.30 8.98 -16.94
C GLU A 157 38.08 9.43 -17.76
N SER A 158 37.01 9.81 -17.07
CA SER A 158 35.77 10.30 -17.69
C SER A 158 35.99 11.47 -18.65
N ILE A 159 37.02 12.28 -18.41
CA ILE A 159 37.43 13.39 -19.25
C ILE A 159 37.99 12.90 -20.60
N ASP A 160 38.70 11.78 -20.65
CA ASP A 160 39.29 11.27 -21.89
C ASP A 160 38.21 10.68 -22.81
N LEU A 161 37.15 10.11 -22.24
CA LEU A 161 35.97 9.67 -23.00
C LEU A 161 35.19 10.85 -23.61
N LEU A 162 35.17 12.00 -22.91
CA LEU A 162 34.52 13.23 -23.39
C LEU A 162 35.32 13.91 -24.51
N LYS A 163 36.66 13.87 -24.48
CA LYS A 163 37.50 14.44 -25.55
C LYS A 163 37.33 13.74 -26.91
N HIS A 164 36.98 12.46 -26.90
CA HIS A 164 36.80 11.65 -28.13
C HIS A 164 35.36 11.68 -28.66
N THR A 165 34.44 12.32 -27.94
CA THR A 165 33.06 12.48 -28.39
C THR A 165 32.89 13.91 -28.90
N ASN A 166 32.70 14.06 -30.22
CA ASN A 166 32.31 15.33 -30.85
C ASN A 166 30.88 15.70 -30.42
N ILE A 167 30.71 16.09 -29.15
CA ILE A 167 29.43 16.56 -28.63
C ILE A 167 29.29 18.02 -29.03
N HIS A 168 28.61 18.25 -30.14
CA HIS A 168 28.11 19.59 -30.48
C HIS A 168 27.07 20.00 -29.44
N VAL A 169 27.46 20.89 -28.52
CA VAL A 169 26.52 21.52 -27.57
C VAL A 169 25.59 22.43 -28.36
N THR A 170 24.48 21.88 -28.84
CA THR A 170 23.56 22.57 -29.77
C THR A 170 22.31 23.12 -29.11
N ASN A 171 22.09 22.92 -27.81
CA ASN A 171 20.82 23.28 -27.19
C ASN A 171 21.04 24.21 -25.99
N SER A 172 20.96 25.52 -26.23
CA SER A 172 20.69 26.50 -25.20
C SER A 172 19.33 26.21 -24.56
N MET A 173 19.29 26.05 -23.24
CA MET A 173 18.06 25.89 -22.49
C MET A 173 17.45 27.27 -22.21
N TYR A 174 16.24 27.51 -22.68
CA TYR A 174 15.48 28.73 -22.38
C TYR A 174 14.34 28.40 -21.42
N LEU A 175 14.20 29.19 -20.37
CA LEU A 175 13.06 29.13 -19.45
C LEU A 175 12.01 30.13 -19.92
N TYR A 176 10.75 29.71 -19.94
CA TYR A 176 9.60 30.57 -20.23
C TYR A 176 8.58 30.46 -19.09
N GLN A 177 7.69 31.44 -19.00
CA GLN A 177 6.63 31.44 -18.01
C GLN A 177 5.65 30.30 -18.29
N VAL A 178 5.32 29.53 -17.25
CA VAL A 178 4.39 28.41 -17.35
C VAL A 178 2.97 28.92 -17.17
N THR A 179 2.04 28.43 -17.97
CA THR A 179 0.61 28.75 -17.88
C THR A 179 -0.15 27.75 -17.01
N GLU A 180 -1.30 28.16 -16.46
CA GLU A 180 -2.13 27.27 -15.63
C GLU A 180 -2.56 26.01 -16.39
N ASP A 181 -2.89 26.15 -17.67
CA ASP A 181 -3.28 25.03 -18.54
C ASP A 181 -2.14 24.03 -18.73
N GLU A 182 -0.89 24.50 -18.78
CA GLU A 182 0.28 23.63 -18.83
C GLU A 182 0.48 22.88 -17.51
N VAL A 183 0.37 23.56 -16.36
CA VAL A 183 0.47 22.91 -15.04
C VAL A 183 -0.62 21.85 -14.89
N ILE A 184 -1.87 22.17 -15.22
CA ILE A 184 -3.00 21.24 -15.19
C ILE A 184 -2.76 20.09 -16.18
N GLY A 185 -2.31 20.38 -17.40
CA GLY A 185 -2.01 19.39 -18.43
C GLY A 185 -0.91 18.41 -18.03
N ILE A 186 0.18 18.91 -17.44
CA ILE A 186 1.28 18.11 -16.90
C ILE A 186 0.75 17.21 -15.77
N SER A 187 -0.02 17.77 -14.83
CA SER A 187 -0.57 17.02 -13.71
C SER A 187 -1.43 15.84 -14.17
N LYS A 188 -2.24 16.01 -15.23
CA LYS A 188 -3.07 14.96 -15.81
C LYS A 188 -2.23 13.82 -16.41
N LYS A 189 -1.11 14.15 -17.06
CA LYS A 189 -0.19 13.20 -17.70
C LYS A 189 0.61 12.36 -16.69
N LEU A 190 0.77 12.81 -15.45
CA LEU A 190 1.47 12.02 -14.41
C LEU A 190 0.80 10.66 -14.20
N LYS A 191 1.56 9.59 -14.01
CA LYS A 191 0.97 8.27 -13.68
C LYS A 191 0.36 8.34 -12.28
N THR A 192 -0.92 8.00 -12.14
CA THR A 192 -1.59 7.96 -10.84
C THR A 192 -0.95 6.90 -9.96
N LYS A 193 -0.41 7.31 -8.81
CA LYS A 193 0.21 6.46 -7.78
C LYS A 193 -0.38 6.81 -6.41
N TYR A 194 -0.57 5.78 -5.59
CA TYR A 194 -1.03 5.88 -4.20
C TYR A 194 0.09 5.71 -3.17
N SER A 195 1.32 5.46 -3.64
CA SER A 195 2.50 5.55 -2.80
C SER A 195 2.68 6.99 -2.33
N ARG A 196 3.08 7.16 -1.08
CA ARG A 196 3.38 8.45 -0.48
C ARG A 196 4.79 8.91 -0.87
N ASP A 197 4.97 10.20 -1.06
CA ASP A 197 6.28 10.84 -1.17
C ASP A 197 6.90 11.09 0.22
N ILE A 198 8.02 11.81 0.26
CA ILE A 198 8.72 12.18 1.50
C ILE A 198 7.87 13.06 2.45
N HIS A 199 6.81 13.69 1.92
CA HIS A 199 5.89 14.56 2.66
C HIS A 199 4.56 13.85 2.97
N GLY A 200 4.43 12.55 2.67
CA GLY A 200 3.20 11.81 2.90
C GLY A 200 2.11 12.02 1.84
N MET A 201 2.34 12.84 0.82
CA MET A 201 1.39 13.14 -0.26
C MET A 201 1.44 12.07 -1.35
N THR A 202 0.30 11.85 -2.01
CA THR A 202 0.21 10.91 -3.13
C THR A 202 -0.03 11.67 -4.43
N VAL A 203 0.45 11.12 -5.56
CA VAL A 203 0.19 11.69 -6.88
C VAL A 203 -1.32 11.71 -7.18
N ALA A 204 -2.07 10.74 -6.66
CA ALA A 204 -3.53 10.72 -6.75
C ALA A 204 -4.17 11.95 -6.08
N LEU A 205 -3.70 12.32 -4.89
CA LEU A 205 -4.17 13.51 -4.18
C LEU A 205 -3.72 14.80 -4.89
N LEU A 206 -2.46 14.86 -5.32
CA LEU A 206 -1.92 16.02 -6.03
C LEU A 206 -2.77 16.40 -7.25
N LYS A 207 -3.18 15.40 -8.05
CA LYS A 207 -4.06 15.61 -9.22
C LYS A 207 -5.42 16.22 -8.87
N GLN A 208 -5.92 16.00 -7.66
CA GLN A 208 -7.19 16.60 -7.21
C GLN A 208 -7.00 18.05 -6.75
N ILE A 209 -5.81 18.38 -6.21
CA ILE A 209 -5.51 19.71 -5.67
C ILE A 209 -5.08 20.68 -6.76
N VAL A 210 -4.29 20.24 -7.76
CA VAL A 210 -3.71 21.10 -8.81
C VAL A 210 -4.72 22.06 -9.48
N PRO A 211 -5.94 21.64 -9.88
CA PRO A 211 -6.92 22.56 -10.49
C PRO A 211 -7.36 23.72 -9.59
N HIS A 212 -7.11 23.64 -8.28
CA HIS A 212 -7.48 24.67 -7.31
C HIS A 212 -6.31 25.58 -6.91
N VAL A 213 -5.08 25.20 -7.27
CA VAL A 213 -3.85 25.91 -6.87
C VAL A 213 -2.97 26.31 -8.06
N SER A 214 -3.37 25.96 -9.29
CA SER A 214 -2.62 26.24 -10.52
C SER A 214 -2.22 27.70 -10.67
N HIS A 215 -3.12 28.62 -10.34
CA HIS A 215 -2.90 30.07 -10.43
C HIS A 215 -1.76 30.61 -9.55
N VAL A 216 -1.35 29.91 -8.49
CA VAL A 216 -0.21 30.32 -7.65
C VAL A 216 1.11 29.70 -8.10
N LEU A 217 1.02 28.68 -8.96
CA LEU A 217 2.17 27.97 -9.52
C LEU A 217 2.67 28.60 -10.84
N CYS A 218 1.98 29.63 -11.34
CA CYS A 218 2.22 30.32 -12.61
C CYS A 218 2.49 31.81 -12.38
#